data_AF-A0AA37USF9-F1
#
_entry.id   AF-A0AA37USF9-F1
#
_cell.length_a   1.000
_cell.length_b   1.000
_cell.length_c   1.000
_cell.angle_alpha   90.00
_cell.angle_beta   90.00
_cell.angle_gamma   90.00
#
_symmetry.space_group_name_H-M   'P 1'
#
loop_
_entity.id
_entity.type
_entity.pdbx_description
1 polymer ?
#
loop_
_entity_poly.entity_id
_entity_poly.type
_entity_poly.pdbx_seq_one_letter_code
_entity_poly.pdbx_strand_id
1 'polypeptide(L)'
;MTICTAFASSRIKNINRILRNAAIKCRVSLEGAQEGQNHGVMNWLRRFEDLDFSELFICRVAYDARNDEELRQIEQLGQESENGASVTQTTLGFRAVKHMIGRLAAYVRAVSQILDDGSRLRRLLTDHRIVCSVQRPASAAIPEADAHTTLGGVLKRLLPDRDSRYEPYLRILTNLDSQVHISSSLHEEFEPGTIEPSVHAEVQLLHHFYSAGRRYAAKDRYITCSKPAFICCELYFRHHPARVSLLDSHRKAYLNWGVLSLVGGAQNPKWFDHRKILNDVVGDLKSMVIDQILELRILSHDHQDTLTQITASQGGVDSGSDSEADKFANIGEAELPDNCE
;
A
#
# COMPACT_ATOMS: atom_id res chain seq x y z
N MET A 1 20.26 24.59 -7.52
CA MET A 1 19.97 23.17 -7.21
C MET A 1 18.93 23.03 -6.08
N THR A 2 18.15 24.08 -5.80
CA THR A 2 17.27 24.19 -4.60
C THR A 2 15.80 23.82 -4.88
N ILE A 3 15.45 23.57 -6.14
CA ILE A 3 14.05 23.43 -6.58
C ILE A 3 13.53 22.00 -6.40
N CYS A 4 14.38 20.97 -6.46
CA CYS A 4 13.94 19.57 -6.41
C CYS A 4 13.67 19.04 -5.00
N THR A 5 14.29 19.60 -3.95
CA THR A 5 14.04 19.15 -2.57
C THR A 5 12.70 19.65 -2.04
N ALA A 6 12.18 20.78 -2.54
CA ALA A 6 10.91 21.34 -2.10
C ALA A 6 9.72 20.38 -2.32
N PHE A 7 9.71 19.66 -3.45
CA PHE A 7 8.66 18.67 -3.75
C PHE A 7 8.64 17.52 -2.75
N ALA A 8 9.82 17.03 -2.34
CA ALA A 8 9.94 15.90 -1.43
C ALA A 8 10.02 16.29 0.05
N SER A 9 10.26 17.57 0.37
CA SER A 9 10.57 18.04 1.73
C SER A 9 9.46 17.69 2.74
N SER A 10 8.20 18.03 2.43
CA SER A 10 7.06 17.73 3.31
C SER A 10 6.97 16.22 3.63
N ARG A 11 7.20 15.39 2.61
CA ARG A 11 7.16 13.94 2.75
C ARG A 11 8.35 13.38 3.55
N ILE A 12 9.55 13.88 3.30
CA ILE A 12 10.75 13.49 4.06
C ILE A 12 10.56 13.84 5.54
N LYS A 13 10.02 15.03 5.85
CA LYS A 13 9.71 15.46 7.22
C LYS A 13 8.69 14.54 7.88
N ASN A 14 7.62 14.16 7.18
CA ASN A 14 6.63 13.23 7.75
C ASN A 14 7.23 11.85 8.03
N ILE A 15 8.02 11.30 7.11
CA ILE A 15 8.71 10.01 7.30
C ILE A 15 9.68 10.09 8.48
N ASN A 16 10.44 11.18 8.60
CA ASN A 16 11.36 11.40 9.72
C ASN A 16 10.63 11.49 11.07
N ARG A 17 9.48 12.18 11.11
CA ARG A 17 8.63 12.25 12.31
C ARG A 17 8.18 10.87 12.78
N ILE A 18 7.70 10.03 11.85
CA ILE A 18 7.29 8.65 12.17
C ILE A 18 8.48 7.83 12.66
N LEU A 19 9.65 7.96 11.99
CA LEU A 19 10.88 7.28 12.41
C LEU A 19 11.28 7.67 13.83
N ARG A 20 11.29 8.98 14.14
CA ARG A 20 11.62 9.52 15.47
C ARG A 20 10.72 8.91 16.54
N ASN A 21 9.40 8.96 16.34
CA ASN A 21 8.44 8.42 17.30
C ASN A 21 8.60 6.91 17.51
N ALA A 22 8.82 6.17 16.42
CA ALA A 22 9.05 4.74 16.49
C ALA A 22 10.37 4.40 17.22
N ALA A 23 11.44 5.17 16.97
CA ALA A 23 12.74 4.97 17.59
C ALA A 23 12.69 5.21 19.11
N ILE A 24 12.04 6.29 19.56
CA ILE A 24 11.84 6.59 20.99
C ILE A 24 11.11 5.43 21.67
N LYS A 25 10.01 4.96 21.09
CA LYS A 25 9.21 3.86 21.65
C LYS A 25 9.98 2.54 21.73
N CYS A 26 10.73 2.22 20.68
CA CYS A 26 11.58 1.04 20.66
C CYS A 26 12.64 1.12 21.77
N ARG A 27 13.28 2.29 21.94
CA ARG A 27 14.30 2.49 22.98
C ARG A 27 13.72 2.32 24.38
N VAL A 28 12.62 3.00 24.70
CA VAL A 28 11.96 2.90 26.02
C VAL A 28 11.56 1.45 26.33
N SER A 29 11.08 0.71 25.32
CA SER A 29 10.74 -0.71 25.52
C SER A 29 11.97 -1.60 25.75
N LEU A 30 13.12 -1.27 25.16
CA LEU A 30 14.37 -2.02 25.34
C LEU A 30 15.04 -1.73 26.68
N GLU A 31 14.90 -0.50 27.21
CA GLU A 31 15.38 -0.11 28.55
C GLU A 31 14.72 -0.97 29.65
N GLY A 32 13.43 -1.31 29.50
CA GLY A 32 12.72 -2.17 30.44
C GLY A 32 13.03 -3.67 30.34
N ALA A 33 13.63 -4.15 29.25
CA ALA A 33 13.65 -5.58 28.90
C ALA A 33 14.97 -6.33 29.19
N GLN A 34 16.11 -5.64 29.36
CA GLN A 34 17.42 -6.10 29.88
C GLN A 34 18.52 -5.18 29.32
N GLU A 35 19.01 -4.23 30.13
CA GLU A 35 19.91 -3.14 29.71
C GLU A 35 21.26 -3.58 29.12
N GLY A 36 21.73 -4.80 29.41
CA GLY A 36 23.08 -5.26 29.05
C GLY A 36 23.26 -5.75 27.60
N GLN A 37 22.26 -6.39 27.01
CA GLN A 37 22.36 -6.96 25.65
C GLN A 37 21.95 -5.96 24.56
N ASN A 38 21.08 -5.00 24.88
CA ASN A 38 20.48 -4.08 23.91
C ASN A 38 21.17 -2.71 23.82
N HIS A 39 22.26 -2.49 24.58
CA HIS A 39 22.91 -1.17 24.68
C HIS A 39 23.42 -0.62 23.34
N GLY A 40 23.87 -1.48 22.43
CA GLY A 40 24.28 -1.08 21.07
C GLY A 40 23.10 -0.53 20.25
N VAL A 41 21.98 -1.27 20.22
CA VAL A 41 20.76 -0.88 19.50
C VAL A 41 20.14 0.39 20.10
N MET A 42 20.11 0.51 21.42
CA MET A 42 19.59 1.71 22.08
C MET A 42 20.37 2.97 21.71
N ASN A 43 21.72 2.89 21.73
CA ASN A 43 22.56 4.00 21.28
C ASN A 43 22.38 4.32 19.80
N TRP A 44 22.20 3.29 18.98
CA TRP A 44 21.94 3.46 17.56
C TRP A 44 20.59 4.14 17.29
N LEU A 45 19.53 3.77 18.01
CA LEU A 45 18.20 4.40 17.90
C LEU A 45 18.23 5.89 18.25
N ARG A 46 19.05 6.31 19.24
CA ARG A 46 19.20 7.73 19.60
C ARG A 46 19.66 8.61 18.44
N ARG A 47 20.38 8.07 17.45
CA ARG A 47 20.79 8.81 16.24
C ARG A 47 19.61 9.35 15.44
N PHE A 48 18.43 8.77 15.60
CA PHE A 48 17.20 9.15 14.92
C PHE A 48 16.26 10.00 15.79
N GLU A 49 16.58 10.20 17.07
CA GLU A 49 15.77 10.99 18.01
C GLU A 49 15.96 12.50 17.80
N ASP A 50 17.16 12.94 17.39
CA ASP A 50 17.54 14.36 17.30
C ASP A 50 17.88 14.80 15.87
N LEU A 51 17.12 14.30 14.90
CA LEU A 51 17.31 14.66 13.49
C LEU A 51 16.63 15.99 13.12
N ASP A 52 17.08 17.10 13.69
CA ASP A 52 16.72 18.48 13.27
C ASP A 52 17.64 19.01 12.15
N PHE A 53 18.20 18.10 11.36
CA PHE A 53 19.10 18.41 10.26
C PHE A 53 18.37 18.62 8.93
N SER A 54 19.11 19.10 7.92
CA SER A 54 18.61 19.19 6.54
C SER A 54 18.04 17.87 6.02
N GLU A 55 17.04 17.90 5.13
CA GLU A 55 16.37 16.72 4.60
C GLU A 55 17.35 15.75 3.89
N LEU A 56 18.39 16.28 3.27
CA LEU A 56 19.45 15.49 2.63
C LEU A 56 20.27 14.72 3.66
N PHE A 57 20.59 15.35 4.79
CA PHE A 57 21.33 14.71 5.87
C PHE A 57 20.52 13.55 6.47
N ILE A 58 19.23 13.76 6.72
CA ILE A 58 18.31 12.72 7.20
C ILE A 58 18.32 11.51 6.25
N CYS A 59 18.16 11.76 4.95
CA CYS A 59 18.18 10.69 3.95
C CYS A 59 19.53 9.97 3.88
N ARG A 60 20.64 10.69 4.09
CA ARG A 60 21.98 10.11 4.08
C ARG A 60 22.23 9.22 5.30
N VAL A 61 21.91 9.71 6.50
CA VAL A 61 22.03 8.93 7.74
C VAL A 61 21.23 7.63 7.61
N ALA A 62 19.98 7.70 7.15
CA ALA A 62 19.18 6.50 6.91
C ALA A 62 19.76 5.59 5.81
N TYR A 63 20.34 6.15 4.75
CA TYR A 63 20.98 5.37 3.68
C TYR A 63 22.16 4.54 4.19
N ASP A 64 23.01 5.15 4.99
CA ASP A 64 24.20 4.51 5.57
C ASP A 64 23.79 3.47 6.64
N ALA A 65 22.78 3.80 7.46
CA ALA A 65 22.26 2.93 8.52
C ALA A 65 21.66 1.59 8.04
N ARG A 66 21.41 1.42 6.74
CA ARG A 66 20.94 0.14 6.19
C ARG A 66 21.96 -1.00 6.27
N ASN A 67 23.23 -0.64 6.41
CA ASN A 67 24.31 -1.62 6.52
C ASN A 67 24.72 -1.88 7.98
N ASP A 68 24.11 -1.16 8.94
CA ASP A 68 24.41 -1.28 10.36
C ASP A 68 23.85 -2.61 10.89
N GLU A 69 24.59 -3.28 11.78
CA GLU A 69 24.19 -4.56 12.37
C GLU A 69 22.95 -4.38 13.25
N GLU A 70 22.82 -3.22 13.87
CA GLU A 70 21.70 -2.82 14.71
C GLU A 70 20.37 -2.84 13.95
N LEU A 71 20.37 -2.50 12.64
CA LEU A 71 19.15 -2.60 11.83
C LEU A 71 18.71 -4.06 11.65
N ARG A 72 19.65 -5.01 11.55
CA ARG A 72 19.35 -6.44 11.48
C ARG A 72 18.76 -6.95 12.80
N GLN A 73 19.26 -6.44 13.93
CA GLN A 73 18.71 -6.75 15.25
C GLN A 73 17.29 -6.19 15.42
N ILE A 74 17.02 -4.97 14.96
CA ILE A 74 15.67 -4.39 14.92
C ILE A 74 14.72 -5.24 14.06
N GLU A 75 15.20 -5.77 12.94
CA GLU A 75 14.42 -6.67 12.10
C GLU A 75 14.04 -7.97 12.83
N GLN A 76 14.99 -8.58 13.56
CA GLN A 76 14.73 -9.79 14.35
C GLN A 76 13.70 -9.54 15.46
N LEU A 77 13.84 -8.44 16.21
CA LEU A 77 12.88 -8.03 17.24
C LEU A 77 11.48 -7.74 16.67
N GLY A 78 11.39 -7.33 15.40
CA GLY A 78 10.13 -7.16 14.68
C GLY A 78 9.46 -8.46 14.21
N GLN A 79 10.19 -9.58 14.19
CA GLN A 79 9.73 -10.90 13.74
C GLN A 79 9.32 -11.84 14.89
N GLU A 80 9.95 -11.73 16.06
CA GLU A 80 9.77 -12.67 17.19
C GLU A 80 8.33 -12.79 17.73
N SER A 81 7.43 -11.83 17.44
CA SER A 81 6.03 -11.85 17.87
C SER A 81 5.07 -12.56 16.89
N GLU A 82 5.51 -13.01 15.71
CA GLU A 82 4.63 -13.68 14.74
C GLU A 82 4.24 -15.11 15.14
N ASN A 83 4.87 -15.68 16.17
CA ASN A 83 4.69 -17.07 16.60
C ASN A 83 3.49 -17.31 17.54
N GLY A 84 2.44 -16.48 17.50
CA GLY A 84 1.13 -16.81 18.10
C GLY A 84 0.59 -15.89 19.20
N ALA A 85 1.17 -14.71 19.42
CA ALA A 85 0.59 -13.68 20.29
C ALA A 85 0.18 -12.44 19.48
N SER A 86 -0.88 -11.76 19.93
CA SER A 86 -1.32 -10.47 19.37
C SER A 86 -0.13 -9.54 19.17
N VAL A 87 0.00 -8.95 17.97
CA VAL A 87 1.11 -8.05 17.62
C VAL A 87 1.15 -6.90 18.62
N THR A 88 2.21 -6.86 19.44
CA THR A 88 2.36 -5.78 20.42
C THR A 88 2.68 -4.46 19.72
N GLN A 89 2.30 -3.35 20.35
CA GLN A 89 2.64 -2.01 19.86
C GLN A 89 4.16 -1.81 19.70
N THR A 90 4.96 -2.49 20.52
CA THR A 90 6.42 -2.52 20.43
C THR A 90 6.91 -3.19 19.14
N THR A 91 6.37 -4.35 18.77
CA THR A 91 6.70 -5.03 17.51
C THR A 91 6.38 -4.14 16.30
N LEU A 92 5.26 -3.42 16.33
CA LEU A 92 4.93 -2.43 15.30
C LEU A 92 5.94 -1.28 15.25
N GLY A 93 6.46 -0.86 16.41
CA GLY A 93 7.56 0.11 16.51
C GLY A 93 8.81 -0.35 15.75
N PHE A 94 9.29 -1.57 16.00
CA PHE A 94 10.49 -2.10 15.33
C PHE A 94 10.31 -2.18 13.81
N ARG A 95 9.13 -2.65 13.36
CA ARG A 95 8.77 -2.69 11.93
C ARG A 95 8.74 -1.28 11.33
N ALA A 96 8.19 -0.30 12.05
CA ALA A 96 8.15 1.08 11.60
C ALA A 96 9.54 1.70 11.45
N VAL A 97 10.47 1.44 12.38
CA VAL A 97 11.86 1.90 12.28
C VAL A 97 12.51 1.39 11.00
N LYS A 98 12.50 0.07 10.78
CA LYS A 98 13.05 -0.55 9.57
C LYS A 98 12.42 0.04 8.30
N HIS A 99 11.09 0.13 8.29
CA HIS A 99 10.35 0.61 7.14
C HIS A 99 10.67 2.08 6.81
N MET A 100 10.68 2.98 7.80
CA MET A 100 10.97 4.41 7.58
C MET A 100 12.42 4.63 7.15
N ILE A 101 13.39 3.91 7.71
CA ILE A 101 14.81 3.95 7.27
C ILE A 101 14.90 3.55 5.79
N GLY A 102 14.24 2.47 5.39
CA GLY A 102 14.18 2.04 3.99
C GLY A 102 13.62 3.11 3.05
N ARG A 103 12.55 3.82 3.49
CA ARG A 103 11.93 4.90 2.70
C ARG A 103 12.83 6.13 2.58
N LEU A 104 13.50 6.55 3.65
CA LEU A 104 14.45 7.67 3.60
C LEU A 104 15.66 7.35 2.72
N ALA A 105 16.21 6.15 2.88
CA ALA A 105 17.32 5.68 2.06
C ALA A 105 16.97 5.56 0.57
N ALA A 106 15.69 5.30 0.24
CA ALA A 106 15.24 5.19 -1.14
C ALA A 106 15.47 6.47 -1.95
N TYR A 107 15.44 7.65 -1.33
CA TYR A 107 15.76 8.91 -2.02
C TYR A 107 17.20 8.94 -2.53
N VAL A 108 18.17 8.54 -1.70
CA VAL A 108 19.59 8.49 -2.08
C VAL A 108 19.84 7.40 -3.12
N ARG A 109 19.22 6.21 -2.96
CA ARG A 109 19.28 5.14 -3.96
C ARG A 109 18.74 5.58 -5.31
N ALA A 110 17.58 6.24 -5.34
CA ALA A 110 16.94 6.65 -6.58
C ALA A 110 17.84 7.61 -7.38
N VAL A 111 18.46 8.59 -6.69
CA VAL A 111 19.42 9.51 -7.34
C VAL A 111 20.64 8.75 -7.85
N SER A 112 21.21 7.85 -7.05
CA SER A 112 22.37 7.04 -7.46
C SER A 112 22.05 6.20 -8.70
N GLN A 113 20.89 5.53 -8.69
CA GLN A 113 20.43 4.72 -9.82
C GLN A 113 20.23 5.55 -11.10
N ILE A 114 19.66 6.76 -10.98
CA ILE A 114 19.50 7.67 -12.14
C ILE A 114 20.86 8.09 -12.70
N LEU A 115 21.85 8.34 -11.85
CA LEU A 115 23.21 8.69 -12.29
C LEU A 115 23.88 7.50 -12.99
N ASP A 116 23.76 6.31 -12.43
CA ASP A 116 24.32 5.07 -12.99
C ASP A 116 23.68 4.73 -14.35
N ASP A 117 22.35 4.86 -14.46
CA ASP A 117 21.61 4.63 -15.69
C ASP A 117 21.65 5.81 -16.68
N GLY A 118 22.23 6.95 -16.29
CA GLY A 118 22.17 8.20 -17.06
C GLY A 118 22.72 8.08 -18.48
N SER A 119 23.74 7.26 -18.69
CA SER A 119 24.30 6.97 -20.02
C SER A 119 23.29 6.24 -20.93
N ARG A 120 22.53 5.30 -20.37
CA ARG A 120 21.49 4.51 -21.07
C ARG A 120 20.23 5.33 -21.30
N LEU A 121 19.89 6.20 -20.35
CA LEU A 121 18.71 7.06 -20.38
C LEU A 121 18.92 8.38 -21.13
N ARG A 122 20.15 8.67 -21.59
CA ARG A 122 20.51 9.96 -22.22
C ARG A 122 19.51 10.40 -23.27
N ARG A 123 19.14 9.52 -24.21
CA ARG A 123 18.15 9.83 -25.25
C ARG A 123 16.77 10.15 -24.69
N LEU A 124 16.31 9.45 -23.66
CA LEU A 124 15.02 9.74 -23.03
C LEU A 124 15.03 11.08 -22.29
N LEU A 125 16.16 11.43 -21.65
CA LEU A 125 16.33 12.68 -20.93
C LEU A 125 16.56 13.89 -21.85
N THR A 126 17.16 13.71 -23.02
CA THR A 126 17.42 14.79 -23.99
C THR A 126 16.31 14.96 -25.02
N ASP A 127 15.70 13.87 -25.48
CA ASP A 127 14.81 13.89 -26.65
C ASP A 127 13.33 14.07 -26.29
N HIS A 128 12.99 14.23 -25.00
CA HIS A 128 11.61 14.39 -24.54
C HIS A 128 10.91 15.60 -25.22
N ARG A 129 9.99 15.26 -26.12
CA ARG A 129 9.14 16.23 -26.84
C ARG A 129 7.71 16.02 -26.37
N ILE A 130 7.24 16.96 -25.57
CA ILE A 130 5.84 17.24 -25.21
C ILE A 130 5.35 16.50 -23.95
N VAL A 131 5.23 17.26 -22.86
CA VAL A 131 4.41 16.93 -21.69
C VAL A 131 3.03 17.55 -21.91
N CYS A 132 2.03 16.74 -22.24
CA CYS A 132 0.64 17.18 -22.25
C CYS A 132 -0.01 16.85 -20.92
N SER A 133 -0.58 17.85 -20.25
CA SER A 133 -1.49 17.59 -19.14
C SER A 133 -2.77 16.97 -19.69
N VAL A 134 -3.10 15.77 -19.21
CA VAL A 134 -4.40 15.14 -19.46
C VAL A 134 -5.28 15.51 -18.28
N GLN A 135 -6.51 15.96 -18.54
CA GLN A 135 -7.47 16.26 -17.48
C GLN A 135 -7.95 14.97 -16.82
N ARG A 136 -7.98 14.95 -15.49
CA ARG A 136 -8.49 13.79 -14.75
C ARG A 136 -9.99 13.70 -15.02
N PRO A 137 -10.51 12.56 -15.51
CA PRO A 137 -11.93 12.41 -15.71
C PRO A 137 -12.65 12.32 -14.36
N ALA A 138 -13.94 12.66 -14.35
CA ALA A 138 -14.77 12.52 -13.17
C ALA A 138 -14.92 11.04 -12.79
N SER A 139 -14.89 10.75 -11.49
CA SER A 139 -15.25 9.45 -10.96
C SER A 139 -16.77 9.33 -10.80
N ALA A 140 -17.31 8.13 -10.95
CA ALA A 140 -18.65 7.81 -10.50
C ALA A 140 -18.73 7.96 -8.97
N ALA A 141 -19.92 8.33 -8.47
CA ALA A 141 -20.16 8.43 -7.04
C ALA A 141 -20.12 7.04 -6.39
N ILE A 142 -19.69 7.00 -5.12
CA ILE A 142 -19.77 5.80 -4.30
C ILE A 142 -21.25 5.58 -3.95
N PRO A 143 -21.78 4.35 -4.11
CA PRO A 143 -23.13 4.04 -3.67
C PRO A 143 -23.27 4.21 -2.16
N GLU A 144 -24.42 4.71 -1.70
CA GLU A 144 -24.74 4.78 -0.28
C GLU A 144 -24.77 3.37 0.33
N ALA A 145 -24.33 3.25 1.58
CA ALA A 145 -24.48 2.02 2.34
C ALA A 145 -25.97 1.71 2.52
N ASP A 146 -26.34 0.47 2.20
CA ASP A 146 -27.69 -0.05 2.33
C ASP A 146 -27.75 -1.20 3.34
N ALA A 147 -28.94 -1.77 3.55
CA ALA A 147 -29.15 -2.93 4.41
C ALA A 147 -28.35 -4.19 3.96
N HIS A 148 -27.74 -4.16 2.77
CA HIS A 148 -26.91 -5.23 2.22
C HIS A 148 -25.41 -4.96 2.34
N THR A 149 -25.02 -3.83 2.93
CA THR A 149 -23.63 -3.46 3.22
C THR A 149 -23.19 -4.12 4.54
N THR A 150 -23.30 -5.44 4.57
CA THR A 150 -22.93 -6.31 5.69
C THR A 150 -22.09 -7.47 5.18
N LEU A 151 -21.32 -8.17 6.03
CA LEU A 151 -20.54 -9.33 5.60
C LEU A 151 -21.39 -10.40 4.90
N GLY A 152 -22.59 -10.67 5.41
CA GLY A 152 -23.54 -11.58 4.78
C GLY A 152 -24.05 -11.07 3.43
N GLY A 153 -24.37 -9.79 3.31
CA GLY A 153 -24.80 -9.17 2.05
C GLY A 153 -23.69 -9.12 1.00
N VAL A 154 -22.45 -8.84 1.41
CA VAL A 154 -21.25 -8.93 0.57
C VAL A 154 -21.07 -10.37 0.10
N LEU A 155 -21.09 -11.35 0.99
CA LEU A 155 -20.91 -12.76 0.65
C LEU A 155 -21.99 -13.27 -0.33
N LYS A 156 -23.25 -12.86 -0.17
CA LYS A 156 -24.32 -13.16 -1.15
C LYS A 156 -24.02 -12.62 -2.54
N ARG A 157 -23.33 -11.48 -2.65
CA ARG A 157 -22.91 -10.92 -3.95
C ARG A 157 -21.68 -11.64 -4.50
N LEU A 158 -20.81 -12.19 -3.65
CA LEU A 158 -19.62 -12.94 -4.08
C LEU A 158 -19.98 -14.32 -4.65
N LEU A 159 -20.95 -15.01 -4.03
CA LEU A 159 -21.34 -16.37 -4.39
C LEU A 159 -22.54 -16.40 -5.35
N PRO A 160 -22.69 -17.49 -6.14
CA PRO A 160 -23.93 -17.80 -6.84
C PRO A 160 -25.14 -17.92 -5.89
N ASP A 161 -26.33 -17.74 -6.45
CA ASP A 161 -27.57 -17.93 -5.69
C ASP A 161 -27.68 -19.36 -5.14
N ARG A 162 -28.03 -19.48 -3.86
CA ARG A 162 -28.20 -20.76 -3.14
C ARG A 162 -26.93 -21.63 -3.10
N ASP A 163 -25.76 -21.01 -3.13
CA ASP A 163 -24.50 -21.73 -3.00
C ASP A 163 -24.34 -22.36 -1.59
N SER A 164 -24.04 -23.67 -1.56
CA SER A 164 -23.85 -24.43 -0.32
C SER A 164 -22.66 -23.95 0.53
N ARG A 165 -21.74 -23.17 -0.04
CA ARG A 165 -20.57 -22.61 0.63
C ARG A 165 -20.89 -21.36 1.46
N TYR A 166 -22.09 -20.79 1.31
CA TYR A 166 -22.49 -19.57 2.00
C TYR A 166 -22.32 -19.66 3.52
N GLU A 167 -22.95 -20.64 4.18
CA GLU A 167 -22.89 -20.76 5.64
C GLU A 167 -21.47 -21.04 6.17
N PRO A 168 -20.69 -21.98 5.58
CA PRO A 168 -19.30 -22.16 5.96
C PRO A 168 -18.44 -20.90 5.85
N TYR A 169 -18.60 -20.13 4.77
CA TYR A 169 -17.80 -18.92 4.54
C TYR A 169 -18.22 -17.77 5.45
N LEU A 170 -19.52 -17.63 5.71
CA LEU A 170 -20.03 -16.61 6.62
C LEU A 170 -19.44 -16.83 8.02
N ARG A 171 -19.37 -18.07 8.51
CA ARG A 171 -18.77 -18.39 9.81
C ARG A 171 -17.30 -18.01 9.89
N ILE A 172 -16.52 -18.23 8.81
CA ILE A 172 -15.10 -17.83 8.75
C ILE A 172 -14.99 -16.31 8.82
N LEU A 173 -15.79 -15.59 8.02
CA LEU A 173 -15.79 -14.14 8.00
C LEU A 173 -16.21 -13.55 9.36
N THR A 174 -17.21 -14.11 10.03
CA THR A 174 -17.64 -13.67 11.37
C THR A 174 -16.56 -13.91 12.43
N ASN A 175 -15.84 -15.04 12.37
CA ASN A 175 -14.72 -15.28 13.27
C ASN A 175 -13.60 -14.25 13.04
N LEU A 176 -13.25 -14.00 11.78
CA LEU A 176 -12.26 -12.99 11.41
C LEU A 176 -12.71 -11.59 11.88
N ASP A 177 -13.99 -11.26 11.69
CA ASP A 177 -14.57 -9.97 12.10
C ASP A 177 -14.45 -9.71 13.60
N SER A 178 -14.50 -10.76 14.43
CA SER A 178 -14.29 -10.61 15.88
C SER A 178 -12.86 -10.18 16.26
N GLN A 179 -11.89 -10.37 15.36
CA GLN A 179 -10.48 -10.06 15.58
C GLN A 179 -10.06 -8.75 14.91
N VAL A 180 -10.61 -8.46 13.73
CA VAL A 180 -10.17 -7.33 12.87
C VAL A 180 -11.28 -6.34 12.53
N HIS A 181 -12.50 -6.54 13.04
CA HIS A 181 -13.61 -5.58 12.95
C HIS A 181 -13.91 -5.07 11.52
N ILE A 182 -13.86 -5.97 10.53
CA ILE A 182 -14.14 -5.71 9.11
C ILE A 182 -15.51 -5.03 8.92
N SER A 183 -16.55 -5.47 9.63
CA SER A 183 -17.90 -4.92 9.51
C SER A 183 -17.95 -3.44 9.92
N SER A 184 -17.27 -3.08 11.02
CA SER A 184 -17.22 -1.70 11.51
C SER A 184 -16.41 -0.83 10.54
N SER A 185 -15.22 -1.29 10.15
CA SER A 185 -14.40 -0.57 9.15
C SER A 185 -15.15 -0.40 7.83
N LEU A 186 -15.89 -1.41 7.37
CA LEU A 186 -16.71 -1.29 6.16
C LEU A 186 -17.76 -0.18 6.32
N HIS A 187 -18.41 -0.05 7.48
CA HIS A 187 -19.42 0.99 7.67
C HIS A 187 -18.79 2.39 7.70
N GLU A 188 -17.70 2.56 8.44
CA GLU A 188 -16.95 3.82 8.55
C GLU A 188 -16.48 4.33 7.18
N GLU A 189 -16.00 3.43 6.33
CA GLU A 189 -15.53 3.74 4.98
C GLU A 189 -16.65 4.22 4.04
N PHE A 190 -17.90 3.83 4.29
CA PHE A 190 -19.05 4.28 3.50
C PHE A 190 -19.70 5.55 4.06
N GLU A 191 -19.24 6.09 5.19
CA GLU A 191 -19.74 7.36 5.70
C GLU A 191 -19.47 8.51 4.70
N PRO A 192 -20.41 9.46 4.54
CA PRO A 192 -20.25 10.54 3.58
C PRO A 192 -18.98 11.36 3.84
N GLY A 193 -18.11 11.41 2.83
CA GLY A 193 -16.85 12.16 2.89
C GLY A 193 -15.64 11.35 3.38
N THR A 194 -15.80 10.09 3.80
CA THR A 194 -14.67 9.23 4.17
C THR A 194 -13.83 8.85 2.95
N ILE A 195 -14.47 8.38 1.88
CA ILE A 195 -13.79 8.01 0.64
C ILE A 195 -14.06 9.06 -0.44
N GLU A 196 -12.98 9.63 -0.98
CA GLU A 196 -13.01 10.43 -2.21
C GLU A 196 -12.55 9.59 -3.40
N PRO A 197 -13.48 9.05 -4.22
CA PRO A 197 -13.10 8.17 -5.32
C PRO A 197 -12.38 8.94 -6.42
N SER A 198 -11.27 8.40 -6.93
CA SER A 198 -10.44 9.04 -7.94
C SER A 198 -10.09 8.08 -9.06
N VAL A 199 -10.30 8.50 -10.30
CA VAL A 199 -9.82 7.74 -11.45
C VAL A 199 -8.30 7.85 -11.51
N HIS A 200 -7.63 6.69 -11.39
CA HIS A 200 -6.18 6.61 -11.44
C HIS A 200 -5.62 7.05 -12.81
N ALA A 201 -4.36 7.52 -12.80
CA ALA A 201 -3.69 8.05 -13.98
C ALA A 201 -3.54 6.99 -15.10
N GLU A 202 -3.40 5.72 -14.74
CA GLU A 202 -3.36 4.57 -15.65
C GLU A 202 -4.62 4.53 -16.52
N VAL A 203 -5.79 4.52 -15.87
CA VAL A 203 -7.10 4.46 -16.53
C VAL A 203 -7.38 5.75 -17.31
N GLN A 204 -6.96 6.90 -16.77
CA GLN A 204 -7.04 8.19 -17.46
C GLN A 204 -6.27 8.16 -18.80
N LEU A 205 -5.01 7.74 -18.79
CA LEU A 205 -4.19 7.67 -20.00
C LEU A 205 -4.74 6.63 -20.98
N LEU A 206 -5.21 5.49 -20.48
CA LEU A 206 -5.85 4.46 -21.30
C LEU A 206 -7.00 5.03 -22.13
N HIS A 207 -7.93 5.75 -21.47
CA HIS A 207 -9.06 6.36 -22.16
C HIS A 207 -8.67 7.53 -23.05
N HIS A 208 -7.66 8.31 -22.67
CA HIS A 208 -7.13 9.40 -23.49
C HIS A 208 -6.58 8.91 -24.83
N PHE A 209 -5.88 7.77 -24.83
CA PHE A 209 -5.37 7.15 -26.05
C PHE A 209 -6.46 6.43 -26.83
N TYR A 210 -7.26 5.61 -26.16
CA TYR A 210 -8.26 4.76 -26.80
C TYR A 210 -9.40 5.57 -27.45
N SER A 211 -9.98 6.53 -26.71
CA SER A 211 -11.16 7.27 -27.20
C SER A 211 -10.86 8.17 -28.41
N ALA A 212 -9.62 8.64 -28.54
CA ALA A 212 -9.20 9.50 -29.66
C ALA A 212 -8.36 8.75 -30.70
N GLY A 213 -8.24 7.42 -30.61
CA GLY A 213 -7.46 6.62 -31.56
C GLY A 213 -5.99 7.05 -31.65
N ARG A 214 -5.40 7.51 -30.54
CA ARG A 214 -4.03 8.07 -30.54
C ARG A 214 -3.01 6.98 -30.80
N ARG A 215 -1.96 7.33 -31.52
CA ARG A 215 -0.85 6.44 -31.81
C ARG A 215 0.10 6.37 -30.63
N TYR A 216 0.50 5.16 -30.28
CA TYR A 216 1.53 4.92 -29.30
C TYR A 216 2.92 5.09 -29.92
N ALA A 217 3.89 5.51 -29.10
CA ALA A 217 5.29 5.62 -29.52
C ALA A 217 5.80 4.23 -29.94
N ALA A 218 6.56 4.16 -31.04
CA ALA A 218 7.12 2.91 -31.58
C ALA A 218 6.08 1.77 -31.79
N LYS A 219 4.78 2.08 -31.88
CA LYS A 219 3.68 1.10 -31.89
C LYS A 219 3.61 0.22 -30.63
N ASP A 220 4.28 0.64 -29.56
CA ASP A 220 4.29 -0.06 -28.29
C ASP A 220 3.12 0.41 -27.43
N ARG A 221 2.10 -0.46 -27.28
CA ARG A 221 0.86 -0.16 -26.54
C ARG A 221 1.10 -0.30 -25.05
N TYR A 222 1.90 0.62 -24.53
CA TYR A 222 2.37 0.62 -23.17
C TYR A 222 1.92 1.88 -22.44
N ILE A 223 1.45 1.70 -21.21
CA ILE A 223 1.12 2.79 -20.28
C ILE A 223 1.71 2.42 -18.92
N THR A 224 2.40 3.39 -18.32
CA THR A 224 2.96 3.26 -16.98
C THR A 224 2.78 4.55 -16.20
N CYS A 225 2.81 4.43 -14.88
CA CYS A 225 2.78 5.51 -13.93
C CYS A 225 4.05 5.47 -13.07
N SER A 226 4.24 6.50 -12.24
CA SER A 226 5.37 6.56 -11.29
C SER A 226 5.32 5.52 -10.17
N LYS A 227 4.23 4.74 -10.08
CA LYS A 227 4.03 3.63 -9.16
C LYS A 227 3.55 2.41 -9.95
N PRO A 228 3.89 1.17 -9.54
CA PRO A 228 3.26 -0.02 -10.08
C PRO A 228 1.74 0.08 -10.00
N ALA A 229 1.06 -0.55 -10.93
CA ALA A 229 -0.37 -0.44 -11.04
C ALA A 229 -1.08 -1.04 -9.83
N PHE A 230 -2.22 -0.42 -9.53
CA PHE A 230 -3.20 -0.92 -8.60
C PHE A 230 -3.90 -2.19 -9.13
N ILE A 231 -4.39 -3.07 -8.24
CA ILE A 231 -5.07 -4.31 -8.67
C ILE A 231 -6.24 -4.02 -9.60
N CYS A 232 -7.16 -3.09 -9.26
CA CYS A 232 -8.28 -2.80 -10.15
C CYS A 232 -7.83 -2.13 -11.46
N CYS A 233 -6.71 -1.40 -11.49
CA CYS A 233 -6.16 -0.89 -12.75
C CYS A 233 -5.63 -2.02 -13.63
N GLU A 234 -4.94 -3.00 -13.05
CA GLU A 234 -4.47 -4.20 -13.76
C GLU A 234 -5.63 -4.99 -14.36
N LEU A 235 -6.66 -5.28 -13.54
CA LEU A 235 -7.86 -5.98 -14.02
C LEU A 235 -8.59 -5.17 -15.10
N TYR A 236 -8.72 -3.87 -14.90
CA TYR A 236 -9.38 -2.99 -15.87
C TYR A 236 -8.66 -3.03 -17.22
N PHE A 237 -7.34 -2.95 -17.22
CA PHE A 237 -6.53 -3.04 -18.44
C PHE A 237 -6.67 -4.38 -19.14
N ARG A 238 -6.70 -5.48 -18.38
CA ARG A 238 -6.87 -6.84 -18.91
C ARG A 238 -8.16 -6.99 -19.71
N HIS A 239 -9.26 -6.43 -19.19
CA HIS A 239 -10.58 -6.53 -19.82
C HIS A 239 -10.87 -5.40 -20.81
N HIS A 240 -10.01 -4.37 -20.88
CA HIS A 240 -10.23 -3.24 -21.77
C HIS A 240 -9.89 -3.57 -23.24
N PRO A 241 -10.73 -3.18 -24.22
CA PRO A 241 -10.55 -3.50 -25.64
C PRO A 241 -9.26 -2.94 -26.27
N ALA A 242 -8.65 -1.92 -25.65
CA ALA A 242 -7.38 -1.35 -26.14
C ALA A 242 -6.22 -2.34 -26.13
N ARG A 243 -6.28 -3.40 -25.30
CA ARG A 243 -5.22 -4.42 -25.12
C ARG A 243 -3.85 -3.79 -24.89
N VAL A 244 -3.79 -2.89 -23.90
CA VAL A 244 -2.56 -2.22 -23.47
C VAL A 244 -1.80 -3.13 -22.51
N SER A 245 -0.50 -3.23 -22.70
CA SER A 245 0.40 -3.95 -21.79
C SER A 245 0.72 -3.09 -20.57
N LEU A 246 0.55 -3.68 -19.39
CA LEU A 246 0.94 -3.09 -18.10
C LEU A 246 2.30 -3.66 -17.69
N LEU A 247 3.21 -2.84 -17.15
CA LEU A 247 4.54 -3.33 -16.76
C LEU A 247 4.47 -4.18 -15.49
N ASP A 248 3.95 -3.56 -14.43
CA ASP A 248 4.03 -4.09 -13.08
C ASP A 248 2.79 -3.68 -12.31
N SER A 249 2.30 -4.57 -11.45
CA SER A 249 1.22 -4.34 -10.51
C SER A 249 1.68 -4.79 -9.13
N HIS A 250 1.52 -3.93 -8.12
CA HIS A 250 1.82 -4.31 -6.73
C HIS A 250 0.65 -5.06 -6.08
N ARG A 251 -0.49 -5.21 -6.79
CA ARG A 251 -1.68 -5.97 -6.37
C ARG A 251 -2.25 -5.60 -4.99
N LYS A 252 -1.99 -4.38 -4.49
CA LYS A 252 -2.65 -3.88 -3.27
C LYS A 252 -4.06 -3.39 -3.63
N ALA A 253 -4.96 -3.36 -2.65
CA ALA A 253 -6.32 -2.81 -2.70
C ALA A 253 -6.36 -1.39 -2.06
N TYR A 254 -7.05 -0.42 -2.68
CA TYR A 254 -7.17 0.98 -2.33
C TYR A 254 -8.64 1.34 -2.52
N LEU A 255 -9.28 1.78 -1.46
CA LEU A 255 -10.72 2.00 -1.42
C LEU A 255 -11.15 3.22 -2.24
N ASN A 256 -10.24 4.18 -2.43
CA ASN A 256 -10.47 5.38 -3.22
C ASN A 256 -10.31 5.19 -4.75
N TRP A 257 -10.18 3.95 -5.24
CA TRP A 257 -10.15 3.71 -6.68
C TRP A 257 -11.52 4.03 -7.31
N GLY A 258 -11.53 5.05 -8.16
CA GLY A 258 -12.72 5.55 -8.82
C GLY A 258 -12.98 4.92 -10.19
N VAL A 259 -14.25 4.64 -10.46
CA VAL A 259 -14.74 4.20 -11.79
C VAL A 259 -15.00 5.43 -12.66
N LEU A 260 -14.70 5.35 -13.95
CA LEU A 260 -14.96 6.45 -14.88
C LEU A 260 -16.47 6.81 -14.91
N SER A 261 -16.80 8.06 -14.62
CA SER A 261 -18.16 8.56 -14.77
C SER A 261 -18.49 8.79 -16.25
N LEU A 262 -19.53 8.11 -16.74
CA LEU A 262 -20.06 8.34 -18.09
C LEU A 262 -21.17 9.39 -18.03
N VAL A 263 -20.97 10.51 -18.71
CA VAL A 263 -22.00 11.55 -18.86
C VAL A 263 -23.24 10.93 -19.51
N GLY A 264 -24.39 11.12 -18.87
CA GLY A 264 -25.66 10.52 -19.30
C GLY A 264 -25.82 9.04 -18.94
N GLY A 265 -24.94 8.46 -18.11
CA GLY A 265 -25.12 7.12 -17.53
C GLY A 265 -25.46 6.05 -18.57
N ALA A 266 -26.62 5.38 -18.37
CA ALA A 266 -27.09 4.30 -19.24
C ALA A 266 -27.40 4.73 -20.68
N GLN A 267 -27.60 6.03 -20.91
CA GLN A 267 -27.87 6.62 -22.22
C GLN A 267 -26.57 6.90 -22.99
N ASN A 268 -25.41 6.78 -22.35
CA ASN A 268 -24.13 6.92 -23.02
C ASN A 268 -23.89 5.74 -23.98
N PRO A 269 -23.48 5.97 -25.25
CA PRO A 269 -23.22 4.88 -26.19
C PRO A 269 -22.16 3.88 -25.71
N LYS A 270 -21.23 4.31 -24.86
CA LYS A 270 -20.17 3.47 -24.28
C LYS A 270 -20.60 2.72 -23.02
N TRP A 271 -21.86 2.88 -22.57
CA TRP A 271 -22.36 2.28 -21.33
C TRP A 271 -22.21 0.76 -21.31
N PHE A 272 -22.62 0.09 -22.38
CA PHE A 272 -22.56 -1.38 -22.44
C PHE A 272 -21.12 -1.90 -22.37
N ASP A 273 -20.21 -1.31 -23.14
CA ASP A 273 -18.79 -1.68 -23.12
C ASP A 273 -18.17 -1.42 -21.76
N HIS A 274 -18.44 -0.24 -21.18
CA HIS A 274 -17.91 0.12 -19.86
C HIS A 274 -18.44 -0.80 -18.76
N ARG A 275 -19.74 -1.07 -18.75
CA ARG A 275 -20.38 -1.98 -17.80
C ARG A 275 -19.83 -3.41 -17.94
N LYS A 276 -19.58 -3.87 -19.15
CA LYS A 276 -18.97 -5.18 -19.39
C LYS A 276 -17.59 -5.27 -18.74
N ILE A 277 -16.71 -4.29 -19.00
CA ILE A 277 -15.37 -4.24 -18.39
C ILE A 277 -15.46 -4.28 -16.87
N LEU A 278 -16.35 -3.48 -16.27
CA LEU A 278 -16.52 -3.46 -14.81
C LEU A 278 -17.04 -4.79 -14.26
N ASN A 279 -18.00 -5.44 -14.94
CA ASN A 279 -18.48 -6.76 -14.53
C ASN A 279 -17.37 -7.80 -14.58
N ASP A 280 -16.51 -7.77 -15.60
CA ASP A 280 -15.37 -8.68 -15.74
C ASP A 280 -14.33 -8.43 -14.62
N VAL A 281 -14.03 -7.16 -14.31
CA VAL A 281 -13.20 -6.77 -13.15
C VAL A 281 -13.80 -7.27 -11.83
N VAL A 282 -15.11 -7.09 -11.64
CA VAL A 282 -15.82 -7.58 -10.45
C VAL A 282 -15.76 -9.10 -10.38
N GLY A 283 -15.85 -9.81 -11.50
CA GLY A 283 -15.68 -11.26 -11.56
C GLY A 283 -14.32 -11.72 -11.04
N ASP A 284 -13.24 -11.11 -11.54
CA ASP A 284 -11.87 -11.38 -11.08
C ASP A 284 -11.70 -11.09 -9.58
N LEU A 285 -12.22 -9.95 -9.10
CA LEU A 285 -12.19 -9.61 -7.67
C LEU A 285 -12.95 -10.61 -6.80
N LYS A 286 -14.11 -11.07 -7.24
CA LYS A 286 -14.88 -12.10 -6.54
C LYS A 286 -14.07 -13.36 -6.38
N SER A 287 -13.47 -13.87 -7.45
CA SER A 287 -12.62 -15.06 -7.41
C SER A 287 -11.49 -14.90 -6.41
N MET A 288 -10.76 -13.78 -6.45
CA MET A 288 -9.65 -13.52 -5.54
C MET A 288 -10.06 -13.48 -4.06
N VAL A 289 -11.22 -12.88 -3.74
CA VAL A 289 -11.72 -12.86 -2.35
C VAL A 289 -12.14 -14.26 -1.90
N ILE A 290 -12.78 -15.04 -2.77
CA ILE A 290 -13.14 -16.42 -2.46
C ILE A 290 -11.91 -17.30 -2.23
N ASP A 291 -10.86 -17.13 -3.04
CA ASP A 291 -9.60 -17.86 -2.88
C ASP A 291 -8.93 -17.52 -1.54
N GLN A 292 -8.94 -16.24 -1.13
CA GLN A 292 -8.44 -15.84 0.19
C GLN A 292 -9.25 -16.45 1.35
N ILE A 293 -10.58 -16.48 1.24
CA ILE A 293 -11.43 -17.13 2.26
C ILE A 293 -11.11 -18.63 2.35
N LEU A 294 -10.83 -19.28 1.22
CA LEU A 294 -10.43 -20.68 1.16
C LEU A 294 -9.06 -20.92 1.79
N GLU A 295 -8.08 -20.07 1.52
CA GLU A 295 -6.74 -20.16 2.14
C GLU A 295 -6.85 -20.03 3.67
N LEU A 296 -7.62 -19.06 4.17
CA LEU A 296 -7.88 -18.90 5.60
C LEU A 296 -8.59 -20.13 6.20
N ARG A 297 -9.46 -20.78 5.43
CA ARG A 297 -10.11 -22.03 5.84
C ARG A 297 -9.11 -23.19 5.97
N ILE A 298 -8.19 -23.32 5.02
CA ILE A 298 -7.17 -24.38 5.05
C ILE A 298 -6.25 -24.16 6.25
N LEU A 299 -5.76 -22.94 6.45
CA LEU A 299 -4.91 -22.59 7.58
C LEU A 299 -5.59 -22.85 8.92
N SER A 300 -6.88 -22.49 9.07
CA SER A 300 -7.63 -22.76 10.29
C SER A 300 -7.93 -24.24 10.54
N HIS A 301 -7.94 -25.07 9.49
CA HIS A 301 -8.12 -26.52 9.59
C HIS A 301 -6.79 -27.25 9.88
N ASP A 302 -5.70 -26.87 9.22
CA ASP A 302 -4.34 -27.41 9.47
C ASP A 302 -3.83 -27.03 10.86
N HIS A 303 -4.25 -25.90 11.42
CA HIS A 303 -3.89 -25.50 12.78
C HIS A 303 -4.48 -26.41 13.87
N GLN A 304 -5.46 -27.27 13.55
CA GLN A 304 -5.98 -28.26 14.49
C GLN A 304 -5.23 -29.60 14.47
N ASP A 305 -4.37 -29.87 13.48
CA ASP A 305 -3.68 -31.17 13.33
C ASP A 305 -2.29 -31.03 12.69
N THR A 306 -1.35 -30.28 13.29
CA THR A 306 0.09 -30.65 13.35
C THR A 306 0.93 -29.62 14.09
N LEU A 307 1.46 -30.03 15.26
CA LEU A 307 2.80 -29.61 15.64
C LEU A 307 3.76 -30.15 14.56
N THR A 308 4.26 -29.29 13.68
CA THR A 308 5.66 -29.20 13.20
C THR A 308 5.76 -28.63 11.78
N GLN A 309 6.74 -27.72 11.64
CA GLN A 309 7.51 -27.37 10.45
C GLN A 309 6.98 -26.36 9.40
N ILE A 310 7.54 -25.16 9.53
CA ILE A 310 8.30 -24.39 8.51
C ILE A 310 7.65 -24.25 7.13
N THR A 311 7.21 -23.03 6.81
CA THR A 311 7.12 -22.55 5.42
C THR A 311 7.88 -21.23 5.30
N ALA A 312 8.79 -21.19 4.32
CA ALA A 312 9.68 -20.08 4.04
C ALA A 312 8.94 -18.89 3.42
N SER A 313 9.23 -17.70 3.93
CA SER A 313 8.69 -16.42 3.46
C SER A 313 9.22 -16.08 2.07
N GLN A 314 8.32 -15.95 1.09
CA GLN A 314 8.63 -15.36 -0.21
C GLN A 314 8.98 -13.88 -0.01
N GLY A 315 10.17 -13.50 -0.47
CA GLY A 315 10.68 -12.13 -0.43
C GLY A 315 9.78 -11.18 -1.20
N GLY A 316 9.11 -10.29 -0.46
CA GLY A 316 8.41 -9.14 -1.02
C GLY A 316 9.40 -8.09 -1.49
N VAL A 317 9.36 -7.76 -2.78
CA VAL A 317 10.05 -6.60 -3.35
C VAL A 317 9.37 -5.34 -2.81
N ASP A 318 10.07 -4.65 -1.91
CA ASP A 318 9.59 -3.51 -1.14
C ASP A 318 9.39 -2.28 -2.06
N SER A 319 8.17 -2.11 -2.58
CA SER A 319 7.77 -0.96 -3.38
C SER A 319 7.17 0.14 -2.48
N GLY A 320 7.86 1.28 -2.43
CA GLY A 320 7.57 2.43 -1.55
C GLY A 320 6.23 3.13 -1.79
N SER A 321 5.14 2.51 -1.31
CA SER A 321 3.80 3.07 -1.26
C SER A 321 3.59 4.02 -0.06
N ASP A 322 2.64 4.95 -0.19
CA ASP A 322 2.36 6.03 0.76
C ASP A 322 1.32 5.73 1.82
N SER A 323 0.37 4.83 1.55
CA SER A 323 -0.72 4.51 2.46
C SER A 323 -0.31 3.67 3.68
N GLU A 324 0.96 3.25 3.78
CA GLU A 324 1.46 2.56 4.98
C GLU A 324 2.08 3.52 5.98
N ALA A 325 2.28 4.78 5.62
CA ALA A 325 2.50 5.83 6.63
C ALA A 325 1.31 5.91 7.58
N ASP A 326 0.08 5.69 7.08
CA ASP A 326 -1.15 5.70 7.89
C ASP A 326 -1.22 4.50 8.84
N LYS A 327 -0.73 3.32 8.42
CA LYS A 327 -0.62 2.13 9.31
C LYS A 327 0.24 2.40 10.55
N PHE A 328 1.25 3.25 10.42
CA PHE A 328 2.17 3.59 11.50
C PHE A 328 1.94 5.00 12.07
N ALA A 329 0.98 5.77 11.52
CA ALA A 329 0.65 7.11 12.00
C ALA A 329 0.11 7.10 13.44
N ASN A 330 -0.56 6.00 13.81
CA ASN A 330 -1.07 5.74 15.17
C ASN A 330 -0.02 5.22 16.14
N ILE A 331 1.25 5.09 15.73
CA ILE A 331 2.37 4.98 16.68
C ILE A 331 2.54 6.40 17.28
N GLY A 332 1.59 6.77 18.14
CA GLY A 332 1.25 8.11 18.62
C GLY A 332 2.38 9.00 19.12
N GLU A 333 2.04 10.29 19.21
CA GLU A 333 2.80 11.34 19.88
C GLU A 333 3.29 10.83 21.24
N ALA A 334 4.61 10.84 21.44
CA ALA A 334 5.17 10.57 22.74
C ALA A 334 4.86 11.80 23.61
N GLU A 335 3.97 11.66 24.59
CA GLU A 335 3.92 12.60 25.72
C GLU A 335 5.27 12.48 26.44
N LEU A 336 6.12 13.49 26.27
CA LEU A 336 7.28 13.68 27.11
C LEU A 336 6.77 13.92 28.54
N PRO A 337 7.31 13.24 29.57
CA PRO A 337 6.95 13.55 30.94
C PRO A 337 7.33 15.01 31.22
N ASP A 338 6.37 15.78 31.73
CA ASP A 338 6.60 17.09 32.33
C ASP A 338 7.68 16.93 33.40
N ASN A 339 8.89 17.37 33.08
CA ASN A 339 9.90 17.58 34.09
C ASN A 339 9.57 18.88 34.80
N CYS A 340 9.08 18.72 36.03
CA CYS A 340 9.14 19.75 37.06
C CYS A 340 10.54 20.37 37.12
N GLU A 341 10.62 21.66 36.87
CA GLU A 341 11.23 22.66 37.76
C GLU A 341 10.55 24.01 37.59
#